data_AF-A0A8S1NX04-F1
#
_entry.id   AF-A0A8S1NX04-F1
#
_cell.length_a   1.000
_cell.length_b   1.000
_cell.length_c   1.000
_cell.angle_alpha   90.00
_cell.angle_beta   90.00
_cell.angle_gamma   90.00
#
_symmetry.space_group_name_H-M   'P 1'
#
loop_
_entity.id
_entity.type
_entity.pdbx_description
1 polymer ?
#
loop_
_entity_poly.entity_id
_entity_poly.type
_entity_poly.pdbx_seq_one_letter_code
_entity_poly.pdbx_strand_id
1 'polypeptide(L)' 'MCDAINEKDERYKYASELMDKDGCKQVNLELTQCLKQYKKDWRMCKDQTTNLQKCLIEQKNQRPK' A
#
# COMPACT_ATOMS: atom_id res chain seq x y z
N MET A 1 11.83 6.40 13.11
CA MET A 1 10.37 6.62 13.22
C MET A 1 9.85 6.81 11.81
N CYS A 2 8.79 6.10 11.43
CA CYS A 2 8.11 6.37 10.15
C CYS A 2 7.12 7.52 10.38
N ASP A 3 7.42 8.68 9.83
CA ASP A 3 6.50 9.82 9.89
C ASP A 3 5.30 9.58 8.97
N ALA A 4 4.12 9.94 9.44
CA ALA A 4 2.92 9.90 8.61
C ALA A 4 3.07 10.93 7.48
N ILE A 5 3.05 10.45 6.25
CA ILE A 5 3.10 11.31 5.06
C ILE A 5 1.66 11.77 4.77
N ASN A 6 1.46 13.07 4.67
CA ASN A 6 0.16 13.68 4.41
C ASN A 6 -0.07 13.87 2.91
N GLU A 7 -1.32 13.97 2.46
CA GLU A 7 -1.67 14.13 1.03
C GLU A 7 -1.11 15.41 0.38
N LYS A 8 -0.75 16.41 1.19
CA LYS A 8 -0.13 17.67 0.75
C LYS A 8 1.40 17.57 0.58
N ASP A 9 1.99 16.45 0.98
CA ASP A 9 3.43 16.22 0.91
C ASP A 9 3.81 15.66 -0.47
N GLU A 10 4.89 16.16 -1.07
CA GLU A 10 5.37 15.65 -2.36
C GLU A 10 5.70 14.15 -2.30
N ARG A 11 6.10 13.66 -1.12
CA ARG A 11 6.35 12.24 -0.85
C ARG A 11 5.08 11.40 -1.00
N TYR A 12 3.90 11.96 -0.72
CA TYR A 12 2.62 11.27 -0.94
C TYR A 12 2.34 11.11 -2.43
N LYS A 13 2.58 12.16 -3.22
CA LYS A 13 2.42 12.11 -4.68
C LYS A 13 3.36 11.07 -5.29
N TYR A 14 4.62 11.09 -4.90
CA TYR A 14 5.60 10.10 -5.36
C TYR A 14 5.23 8.67 -4.95
N ALA A 15 4.81 8.45 -3.70
CA ALA A 15 4.33 7.14 -3.26
C ALA A 15 3.08 6.69 -4.02
N SER A 16 2.14 7.60 -4.29
CA SER A 16 0.94 7.29 -5.08
C SER A 16 1.30 6.90 -6.52
N GLU A 17 2.24 7.61 -7.15
CA GLU A 17 2.70 7.29 -8.51
C GLU A 17 3.43 5.94 -8.58
N LEU A 18 4.21 5.58 -7.55
CA LEU A 18 4.81 4.25 -7.45
C LEU A 18 3.75 3.16 -7.31
N MET A 19 2.72 3.39 -6.48
CA MET A 19 1.64 2.42 -6.29
C MET A 19 0.77 2.25 -7.54
N ASP A 20 0.63 3.30 -8.35
CA ASP A 20 -0.02 3.24 -9.66
C ASP A 20 0.81 2.44 -10.67
N LYS A 21 2.14 2.58 -10.64
CA LYS A 21 3.06 1.81 -11.48
C LYS A 21 3.21 0.34 -11.06
N ASP A 22 3.03 0.05 -9.77
CA ASP A 22 3.12 -1.31 -9.22
C ASP A 22 1.83 -2.11 -9.48
N GLY A 23 0.73 -1.50 -9.93
CA GLY A 23 -0.54 -2.21 -10.21
C GLY A 23 -1.28 -2.73 -8.97
N CYS A 24 -0.75 -2.51 -7.77
CA CYS A 24 -1.32 -2.92 -6.48
C CYS A 24 -2.13 -1.82 -5.79
N LYS A 25 -2.41 -0.70 -6.48
CA LYS A 25 -3.13 0.45 -5.93
C LYS A 25 -4.42 0.06 -5.23
N GLN A 26 -5.24 -0.78 -5.86
CA GLN A 26 -6.54 -1.20 -5.34
C GLN A 26 -6.40 -1.93 -3.99
N VAL A 27 -5.50 -2.92 -3.93
CA VAL A 27 -5.25 -3.71 -2.72
C VAL A 27 -4.67 -2.84 -1.59
N ASN A 28 -3.86 -1.85 -1.95
CA ASN A 28 -3.34 -0.89 -0.96
C ASN A 28 -4.42 0.07 -0.44
N LEU A 29 -5.36 0.49 -1.28
CA LEU A 29 -6.50 1.29 -0.86
C LEU A 29 -7.36 0.51 0.14
N GLU A 30 -7.60 -0.78 -0.11
CA GLU A 30 -8.32 -1.67 0.81
C GLU A 30 -7.60 -1.82 2.16
N LEU A 31 -6.28 -1.99 2.14
CA LEU A 31 -5.47 -2.00 3.36
C LEU A 31 -5.57 -0.65 4.11
N THR A 32 -5.47 0.46 3.37
CA THR A 32 -5.56 1.80 3.96
C THR A 32 -6.93 2.05 4.60
N GLN A 33 -8.01 1.62 3.95
CA GLN A 33 -9.37 1.71 4.50
C GLN A 33 -9.52 0.86 5.75
N CYS A 34 -9.02 -0.38 5.73
CA CYS A 34 -9.03 -1.25 6.90
C CYS A 34 -8.25 -0.61 8.07
N LEU A 35 -7.05 -0.10 7.83
CA LEU A 35 -6.26 0.57 8.85
C LEU A 35 -6.98 1.83 9.38
N LYS A 36 -7.69 2.59 8.55
CA LYS A 36 -8.52 3.71 9.01
C LYS A 36 -9.64 3.24 9.94
N GLN A 37 -10.32 2.14 9.59
CA GLN A 37 -11.40 1.56 10.40
C GLN A 37 -10.91 1.06 11.77
N TYR A 38 -9.76 0.40 11.81
CA TYR A 38 -9.21 -0.19 13.04
C TYR A 38 -8.14 0.67 13.71
N LYS A 39 -8.18 2.00 13.53
CA LYS A 39 -7.27 2.95 14.20
C LYS A 39 -5.78 2.62 14.03
N LYS A 40 -5.42 2.16 12.83
CA LYS A 40 -4.08 1.72 12.40
C LYS A 40 -3.61 0.41 13.03
N ASP A 41 -4.50 -0.40 13.61
CA ASP A 41 -4.16 -1.75 14.05
C ASP A 41 -4.08 -2.71 12.85
N TRP A 42 -2.86 -2.95 12.39
CA TRP A 42 -2.59 -3.86 11.28
C TRP A 42 -2.98 -5.31 11.57
N ARG A 43 -3.08 -5.72 12.85
CA ARG A 43 -3.47 -7.09 13.22
C ARG A 43 -4.89 -7.41 12.78
N MET A 44 -5.76 -6.40 12.77
CA MET A 44 -7.14 -6.48 12.28
C MET A 44 -7.24 -6.45 10.75
N CYS A 45 -6.15 -6.09 10.06
CA CYS A 45 -6.07 -5.95 8.60
C CYS A 45 -5.09 -6.95 7.98
N LYS A 46 -4.93 -8.12 8.62
CA LYS A 46 -3.96 -9.14 8.22
C LYS A 46 -4.22 -9.67 6.80
N ASP A 47 -5.48 -9.81 6.41
CA ASP A 47 -5.86 -10.30 5.09
C ASP A 47 -5.47 -9.30 4.00
N GLN A 48 -5.80 -8.02 4.17
CA GLN A 48 -5.44 -6.96 3.25
C GLN A 48 -3.91 -6.77 3.19
N THR A 49 -3.22 -6.94 4.32
CA THR A 49 -1.75 -6.91 4.38
C THR A 49 -1.14 -8.04 3.57
N THR A 50 -1.67 -9.26 3.71
CA THR A 50 -1.22 -10.45 2.99
C THR A 50 -1.48 -10.31 1.48
N ASN A 51 -2.65 -9.79 1.11
CA ASN A 51 -3.01 -9.55 -0.29
C ASN A 51 -2.06 -8.51 -0.92
N LEU A 52 -1.74 -7.44 -0.20
CA LEU A 52 -0.80 -6.43 -0.70
C LEU A 52 0.59 -7.02 -0.92
N GLN A 53 1.07 -7.83 0.03
CA GLN A 53 2.36 -8.52 -0.12
C GLN A 53 2.39 -9.44 -1.34
N LYS A 54 1.35 -10.25 -1.55
CA LYS A 54 1.24 -11.13 -2.73
C LYS A 54 1.28 -10.32 -4.02
N CYS A 55 0.48 -9.27 -4.10
CA CYS A 55 0.45 -8.41 -5.28
C CYS A 55 1.83 -7.80 -5.59
N LEU A 56 2.53 -7.28 -4.58
CA LEU A 56 3.87 -6.71 -4.77
C LEU A 56 4.90 -7.74 -5.21
N ILE A 57 4.82 -8.98 -4.70
CA ILE A 57 5.71 -10.08 -5.10
C ILE A 57 5.44 -10.50 -6.55
N GLU A 58 4.17 -10.66 -6.92
CA GLU A 58 3.77 -11.00 -8.29
C GLU A 58 4.24 -9.94 -9.28
N GLN A 59 4.09 -8.66 -8.93
CA GLN A 59 4.51 -7.54 -9.76
C GLN A 59 6.03 -7.44 -9.89
N LYS A 60 6.77 -7.73 -8.81
CA LYS A 60 8.23 -7.84 -8.86
C LYS A 60 8.69 -8.96 -9.80
N ASN A 61 7.94 -10.07 -9.86
CA ASN A 61 8.24 -11.19 -10.76
C ASN A 61 7.85 -10.91 -12.22
N GLN A 62 6.92 -9.98 -12.47
CA GLN A 62 6.48 -9.58 -13.81
C GLN A 62 7.32 -8.46 -14.44
N ARG A 63 8.18 -7.77 -13.67
CA ARG A 63 9.11 -6.78 -14.22
C ARG A 63 10.27 -7.49 -14.93
N PRO A 64 10.45 -7.32 -16.25
CA PRO A 64 11.63 -7.82 -16.92
C PRO A 64 12.88 -7.14 -16.33
N LYS A 65 13.92 -7.95 -16.09
CA LYS A 65 15.22 -7.52 -15.57
C LYS A 65 15.90 -6.51 -16.49
#